data_AF-A0A8C9ZG41-F1
#
_entry.id   AF-A0A8C9ZG41-F1
#
_cell.length_a   1.000
_cell.length_b   1.000
_cell.length_c   1.000
_cell.angle_alpha   90.00
_cell.angle_beta   90.00
_cell.angle_gamma   90.00
#
_symmetry.space_group_name_H-M   'P 1'
#
loop_
_entity.id
_entity.type
_entity.pdbx_description
1 polymer ?
#
loop_
_entity_poly.entity_id
_entity_poly.type
_entity_poly.pdbx_seq_one_letter_code
_entity_poly.pdbx_strand_id
1 'polypeptide(L)'
;RSYKEYAWGHDELKPISRSFGEWFGLGLTLIDSLDTMWILGLKEEFAEAKDWVEKELSFDKNVDVNLFETTIRILGGLLSTYHLTGDQLFLEKAKDLGSRLMPAFKTPSKIPFSDVNIGKGIAHPPRWTSDSTLAEVTSIQLEFRELSRLTQEPQYQEAVNEVMRLVHKLPGKQDGLVPMFINTNSGQFTHKGVFTLGARADSYYEYLLKQWIQGGKAEDDLLEDYLQAVEGVKKHLVRQTGPSRLTFVGELSHSRFNPKMDHLVCFLPGTLALGAHNGLPGDHMDLAVQLMETCHQMYQQMETGLSPEIVHFSMQASDGPNLIVKPADRHNLLRPETVESLFYMYRFTKDPKYRDWGWDILLSFNNYTKVPGGGYTSINNVRDPVNPGPRDKMESFFLGETLKYLYLLFSDDMELLSLDKYVFNTEAHALPIWPSPPK
;
A
#
# COMPACT_ATOMS: atom_id res chain seq x y z
N ARG A 1 -16.05 9.75 -14.18
CA ARG A 1 -17.03 9.62 -15.29
C ARG A 1 -17.27 8.18 -15.73
N SER A 2 -16.35 7.46 -16.38
CA SER A 2 -16.64 6.12 -16.93
C SER A 2 -17.00 5.07 -15.87
N TYR A 3 -16.42 5.16 -14.68
CA TYR A 3 -16.86 4.34 -13.53
C TYR A 3 -18.36 4.57 -13.22
N LYS A 4 -18.81 5.82 -13.15
CA LYS A 4 -20.23 6.16 -12.95
C LYS A 4 -21.15 5.65 -14.07
N GLU A 5 -20.66 5.57 -15.31
CA GLU A 5 -21.48 5.12 -16.44
C GLU A 5 -21.58 3.59 -16.53
N TYR A 6 -20.50 2.87 -16.23
CA TYR A 6 -20.39 1.44 -16.56
C TYR A 6 -20.17 0.52 -15.35
N ALA A 7 -19.84 1.07 -14.17
CA ALA A 7 -19.44 0.30 -13.00
C ALA A 7 -19.93 0.93 -11.68
N TRP A 8 -20.97 1.78 -11.70
CA TRP A 8 -21.43 2.49 -10.51
C TRP A 8 -21.90 1.51 -9.41
N GLY A 9 -21.24 1.57 -8.25
CA GLY A 9 -21.53 0.69 -7.12
C GLY A 9 -20.92 -0.72 -7.23
N HIS A 10 -20.18 -1.01 -8.29
CA HIS A 10 -19.41 -2.24 -8.47
C HIS A 10 -17.95 -2.05 -8.06
N ASP A 11 -17.21 -3.13 -7.82
CA ASP A 11 -15.86 -2.99 -7.30
C ASP A 11 -14.88 -2.33 -8.26
N GLU A 12 -14.88 -2.74 -9.53
CA GLU A 12 -13.85 -2.32 -10.49
C GLU A 12 -14.42 -2.04 -11.87
N LEU A 13 -13.88 -1.02 -12.55
CA LEU A 13 -14.24 -0.72 -13.93
C LEU A 13 -13.47 -1.62 -14.90
N LYS A 14 -14.16 -2.13 -15.91
CA LYS A 14 -13.58 -2.71 -17.13
C LYS A 14 -13.77 -1.71 -18.29
N PRO A 15 -12.81 -0.78 -18.49
CA PRO A 15 -13.04 0.43 -19.29
C PRO A 15 -13.17 0.18 -20.80
N ILE A 16 -12.61 -0.92 -21.31
CA ILE A 16 -12.65 -1.27 -22.74
C ILE A 16 -13.96 -2.00 -23.06
N SER A 17 -14.31 -3.00 -22.26
CA SER A 17 -15.58 -3.72 -22.41
C SER A 17 -16.79 -2.92 -21.93
N ARG A 18 -16.57 -1.77 -21.26
CA ARG A 18 -17.61 -0.92 -20.68
C ARG A 18 -18.50 -1.71 -19.72
N SER A 19 -17.83 -2.46 -18.84
CA SER A 19 -18.43 -3.35 -17.87
C SER A 19 -17.72 -3.19 -16.51
N PHE A 20 -17.93 -4.13 -15.61
CA PHE A 20 -17.35 -4.14 -14.27
C PHE A 20 -16.84 -5.53 -13.86
N GLY A 21 -15.97 -5.56 -12.85
CA GLY A 21 -15.56 -6.74 -12.12
C GLY A 21 -16.02 -6.66 -10.67
N GLU A 22 -16.21 -7.83 -10.04
CA GLU A 22 -16.55 -7.94 -8.62
C GLU A 22 -15.55 -8.84 -7.92
N TRP A 23 -15.11 -8.41 -6.74
CA TRP A 23 -14.32 -9.21 -5.82
C TRP A 23 -15.07 -9.37 -4.49
N PHE A 24 -15.37 -8.25 -3.83
CA PHE A 24 -16.12 -8.16 -2.58
C PHE A 24 -17.61 -7.88 -2.83
N GLY A 25 -17.95 -7.21 -3.92
CA GLY A 25 -19.28 -6.69 -4.20
C GLY A 25 -19.68 -5.57 -3.25
N LEU A 26 -18.74 -4.68 -2.91
CA LEU A 26 -18.90 -3.62 -1.90
C LEU A 26 -18.66 -2.22 -2.47
N GLY A 27 -18.60 -2.07 -3.80
CA GLY A 27 -18.35 -0.78 -4.44
C GLY A 27 -16.93 -0.29 -4.18
N LEU A 28 -15.95 -1.20 -4.24
CA LEU A 28 -14.56 -0.96 -3.88
C LEU A 28 -13.99 0.36 -4.42
N THR A 29 -14.00 0.56 -5.75
CA THR A 29 -13.49 1.80 -6.38
C THR A 29 -14.21 3.05 -5.90
N LEU A 30 -15.50 2.98 -5.60
CA LEU A 30 -16.26 4.13 -5.10
C LEU A 30 -15.76 4.54 -3.71
N ILE A 31 -15.64 3.57 -2.79
CA ILE A 31 -15.21 3.83 -1.41
C ILE A 31 -13.76 4.31 -1.38
N ASP A 32 -12.89 3.63 -2.14
CA ASP A 32 -11.46 3.94 -2.26
C ASP A 32 -11.21 5.34 -2.85
N SER A 33 -12.16 5.87 -3.62
CA SER A 33 -12.07 7.21 -4.22
C SER A 33 -12.72 8.33 -3.40
N LEU A 34 -13.39 8.04 -2.29
CA LEU A 34 -14.17 9.05 -1.53
C LEU A 34 -13.29 10.21 -1.05
N ASP A 35 -12.19 9.90 -0.38
CA ASP A 35 -11.27 10.91 0.11
C ASP A 35 -10.51 11.61 -1.02
N THR A 36 -10.14 10.90 -2.10
CA THR A 36 -9.59 11.52 -3.32
C THR A 36 -10.55 12.56 -3.89
N MET A 37 -11.83 12.23 -4.08
CA MET A 37 -12.83 13.19 -4.58
C MET A 37 -12.92 14.41 -3.65
N TRP A 38 -12.87 14.19 -2.33
CA TRP A 38 -12.90 15.28 -1.37
C TRP A 38 -11.68 16.21 -1.47
N ILE A 39 -10.47 15.63 -1.55
CA ILE A 39 -9.17 16.33 -1.62
C ILE A 39 -9.04 17.11 -2.92
N LEU A 40 -9.48 16.54 -4.04
CA LEU A 40 -9.44 17.19 -5.37
C LEU A 40 -10.54 18.25 -5.56
N GLY A 41 -11.42 18.44 -4.58
CA GLY A 41 -12.53 19.40 -4.68
C GLY A 41 -13.71 18.95 -5.56
N LEU A 42 -13.79 17.66 -5.89
CA LEU A 42 -14.87 17.04 -6.68
C LEU A 42 -16.12 16.82 -5.80
N LYS A 43 -16.70 17.92 -5.30
CA LYS A 43 -17.76 17.88 -4.28
C LYS A 43 -19.09 17.35 -4.82
N GLU A 44 -19.38 17.54 -6.10
CA GLU A 44 -20.59 17.00 -6.73
C GLU A 44 -20.51 15.48 -6.85
N GLU A 45 -19.39 14.96 -7.36
CA GLU A 45 -19.14 13.52 -7.44
C GLU A 45 -19.09 12.87 -6.05
N PHE A 46 -18.48 13.54 -5.07
CA PHE A 46 -18.48 13.10 -3.69
C PHE A 46 -19.91 12.98 -3.11
N ALA A 47 -20.78 13.96 -3.38
CA ALA A 47 -22.15 13.94 -2.89
C ALA A 47 -22.94 12.75 -3.47
N GLU A 48 -22.75 12.44 -4.76
CA GLU A 48 -23.37 11.27 -5.39
C GLU A 48 -22.83 9.95 -4.81
N ALA A 49 -21.52 9.86 -4.59
CA ALA A 49 -20.89 8.68 -3.99
C ALA A 49 -21.36 8.48 -2.54
N LYS A 50 -21.48 9.56 -1.77
CA LYS A 50 -22.06 9.54 -0.43
C LYS A 50 -23.50 9.01 -0.45
N ASP A 51 -24.33 9.47 -1.40
CA ASP A 51 -25.72 9.00 -1.54
C ASP A 51 -25.79 7.48 -1.74
N TRP A 52 -24.85 6.92 -2.53
CA TRP A 52 -24.73 5.47 -2.69
C TRP A 52 -24.27 4.78 -1.40
N VAL A 53 -23.30 5.34 -0.66
CA VAL A 53 -22.86 4.79 0.64
C VAL A 53 -24.01 4.76 1.65
N GLU A 54 -24.84 5.79 1.67
CA GLU A 54 -26.00 5.86 2.56
C GLU A 54 -27.06 4.80 2.21
N LYS A 55 -27.41 4.71 0.93
CA LYS A 55 -28.58 3.94 0.48
C LYS A 55 -28.29 2.49 0.10
N GLU A 56 -27.12 2.22 -0.47
CA GLU A 56 -26.83 0.95 -1.17
C GLU A 56 -25.73 0.12 -0.49
N LEU A 57 -24.79 0.75 0.23
CA LEU A 57 -23.72 0.01 0.91
C LEU A 57 -24.27 -0.82 2.09
N SER A 58 -24.24 -2.13 1.95
CA SER A 58 -24.61 -3.10 2.98
C SER A 58 -23.56 -4.20 3.11
N PHE A 59 -23.22 -4.52 4.37
CA PHE A 59 -22.27 -5.57 4.73
C PHE A 59 -22.95 -6.89 5.15
N ASP A 60 -24.27 -7.02 4.95
CA ASP A 60 -25.03 -8.24 5.27
C ASP A 60 -24.90 -9.35 4.21
N LYS A 61 -24.10 -9.11 3.17
CA LYS A 61 -23.90 -10.07 2.08
C LYS A 61 -23.13 -11.30 2.59
N ASN A 62 -23.57 -12.48 2.16
CA ASN A 62 -22.84 -13.73 2.37
C ASN A 62 -21.67 -13.82 1.38
N VAL A 63 -20.59 -13.10 1.68
CA VAL A 63 -19.37 -13.02 0.87
C VAL A 63 -18.14 -13.16 1.76
N ASP A 64 -17.17 -13.93 1.31
CA ASP A 64 -15.85 -14.00 1.94
C ASP A 64 -15.00 -12.84 1.43
N VAL A 65 -14.39 -12.11 2.35
CA VAL A 65 -13.50 -11.00 2.03
C VAL A 65 -12.13 -11.24 2.65
N ASN A 66 -11.07 -10.80 1.98
CA ASN A 66 -9.74 -10.81 2.56
C ASN A 66 -9.66 -9.70 3.62
N LEU A 67 -9.19 -10.04 4.82
CA LEU A 67 -9.12 -9.12 5.96
C LEU A 67 -8.26 -7.90 5.66
N PHE A 68 -7.08 -8.11 5.08
CA PHE A 68 -6.13 -7.03 4.77
C PHE A 68 -6.69 -6.07 3.73
N GLU A 69 -7.09 -6.59 2.57
CA GLU A 69 -7.59 -5.76 1.46
C GLU A 69 -8.86 -4.98 1.84
N THR A 70 -9.76 -5.61 2.60
CA THR A 70 -10.96 -4.95 3.10
C THR A 70 -10.63 -3.86 4.11
N THR A 71 -9.61 -4.09 4.94
CA THR A 71 -9.18 -3.14 5.97
C THR A 71 -8.55 -1.91 5.35
N ILE A 72 -7.54 -2.10 4.50
CA ILE A 72 -6.77 -0.97 3.97
C ILE A 72 -7.60 -0.12 3.02
N ARG A 73 -8.48 -0.74 2.20
CA ARG A 73 -9.28 -0.03 1.18
C ARG A 73 -10.59 0.51 1.76
N ILE A 74 -11.42 -0.39 2.32
CA ILE A 74 -12.80 -0.03 2.70
C ILE A 74 -12.82 0.61 4.08
N LEU A 75 -12.23 -0.03 5.11
CA LEU A 75 -12.20 0.55 6.44
C LEU A 75 -11.34 1.83 6.46
N GLY A 76 -10.16 1.80 5.84
CA GLY A 76 -9.29 2.97 5.65
C GLY A 76 -10.00 4.12 4.93
N GLY A 77 -10.63 3.85 3.78
CA GLY A 77 -11.35 4.86 2.99
C GLY A 77 -12.51 5.50 3.74
N LEU A 78 -13.31 4.71 4.46
CA LEU A 78 -14.39 5.23 5.31
C LEU A 78 -13.85 6.11 6.46
N LEU A 79 -12.79 5.68 7.14
CA LEU A 79 -12.17 6.43 8.24
C LEU A 79 -11.55 7.76 7.77
N SER A 80 -10.80 7.74 6.68
CA SER A 80 -10.23 8.96 6.07
C SER A 80 -11.33 9.93 5.66
N THR A 81 -12.39 9.42 5.01
CA THR A 81 -13.53 10.24 4.61
C THR A 81 -14.25 10.87 5.81
N TYR A 82 -14.44 10.11 6.91
CA TYR A 82 -14.97 10.66 8.15
C TYR A 82 -14.12 11.81 8.67
N HIS A 83 -12.80 11.65 8.75
CA HIS A 83 -11.90 12.71 9.24
C HIS A 83 -11.90 13.96 8.37
N LEU A 84 -12.01 13.81 7.06
CA LEU A 84 -12.01 14.92 6.12
C LEU A 84 -13.32 15.70 6.09
N THR A 85 -14.44 15.05 6.41
CA THR A 85 -15.80 15.60 6.22
C THR A 85 -16.52 15.90 7.53
N GLY A 86 -16.16 15.20 8.61
CA GLY A 86 -16.91 15.18 9.87
C GLY A 86 -18.26 14.45 9.78
N ASP A 87 -18.53 13.74 8.69
CA ASP A 87 -19.82 13.11 8.44
C ASP A 87 -19.91 11.73 9.11
N GLN A 88 -20.81 11.64 10.09
CA GLN A 88 -20.97 10.47 10.95
C GLN A 88 -21.35 9.19 10.20
N LEU A 89 -21.97 9.30 9.02
CA LEU A 89 -22.31 8.16 8.17
C LEU A 89 -21.11 7.23 7.94
N PHE A 90 -19.95 7.81 7.62
CA PHE A 90 -18.76 7.01 7.29
C PHE A 90 -18.20 6.29 8.51
N LEU A 91 -18.24 6.91 9.70
CA LEU A 91 -17.84 6.26 10.94
C LEU A 91 -18.80 5.14 11.35
N GLU A 92 -20.10 5.31 11.14
CA GLU A 92 -21.10 4.26 11.38
C GLU A 92 -20.87 3.05 10.47
N LYS A 93 -20.61 3.27 9.18
CA LYS A 93 -20.27 2.19 8.23
C LYS A 93 -18.92 1.53 8.58
N ALA A 94 -17.92 2.32 8.96
CA ALA A 94 -16.62 1.81 9.39
C ALA A 94 -16.74 0.89 10.61
N LYS A 95 -17.57 1.29 11.60
CA LYS A 95 -17.84 0.49 12.80
C LYS A 95 -18.57 -0.82 12.49
N ASP A 96 -19.59 -0.78 11.63
CA ASP A 96 -20.31 -1.99 11.19
C ASP A 96 -19.33 -2.98 10.52
N LEU A 97 -18.54 -2.50 9.56
CA LEU A 97 -17.53 -3.31 8.89
C LEU A 97 -16.49 -3.87 9.85
N GLY A 98 -15.88 -3.03 10.69
CA GLY A 98 -14.85 -3.45 11.65
C GLY A 98 -15.36 -4.57 12.57
N SER A 99 -16.61 -4.48 13.01
CA SER A 99 -17.25 -5.52 13.83
C SER A 99 -17.38 -6.87 13.10
N ARG A 100 -17.67 -6.83 11.79
CA ARG A 100 -17.79 -8.03 10.93
C ARG A 100 -16.45 -8.66 10.59
N LEU A 101 -15.35 -7.91 10.69
CA LEU A 101 -13.99 -8.42 10.47
C LEU A 101 -13.40 -9.10 11.72
N MET A 102 -13.87 -8.75 12.93
CA MET A 102 -13.36 -9.32 14.19
C MET A 102 -13.34 -10.86 14.29
N PRO A 103 -14.25 -11.64 13.66
CA PRO A 103 -14.15 -13.10 13.65
C PRO A 103 -12.84 -13.63 13.06
N ALA A 104 -12.13 -12.89 12.21
CA ALA A 104 -10.85 -13.31 11.65
C ALA A 104 -9.78 -13.59 12.71
N PHE A 105 -9.83 -12.88 13.85
CA PHE A 105 -8.88 -13.01 14.96
C PHE A 105 -9.17 -14.20 15.89
N LYS A 106 -10.25 -14.96 15.64
CA LYS A 106 -10.64 -16.13 16.45
C LYS A 106 -9.80 -17.37 16.07
N THR A 107 -8.49 -17.26 16.26
CA THR A 107 -7.52 -18.35 16.03
C THR A 107 -6.84 -18.77 17.33
N PRO A 108 -6.22 -19.97 17.40
CA PRO A 108 -5.48 -20.39 18.59
C PRO A 108 -4.34 -19.43 18.97
N SER A 109 -3.64 -18.86 17.98
CA SER A 109 -2.50 -17.97 18.21
C SER A 109 -2.85 -16.49 18.28
N LYS A 110 -4.10 -16.10 17.99
CA LYS A 110 -4.55 -14.71 17.78
C LYS A 110 -4.04 -14.03 16.51
N ILE A 111 -3.13 -14.66 15.76
CA ILE A 111 -2.82 -14.25 14.39
C ILE A 111 -4.06 -14.51 13.53
N PRO A 112 -4.64 -13.49 12.88
CA PRO A 112 -5.91 -13.66 12.19
C PRO A 112 -5.78 -14.55 10.95
N PHE A 113 -6.88 -15.22 10.61
CA PHE A 113 -7.05 -15.81 9.29
C PHE A 113 -7.03 -14.76 8.17
N SER A 114 -6.72 -15.18 6.95
CA SER A 114 -6.73 -14.32 5.76
C SER A 114 -8.14 -13.87 5.38
N ASP A 115 -9.13 -14.76 5.48
CA ASP A 115 -10.48 -14.52 4.95
C ASP A 115 -11.55 -14.60 6.03
N VAL A 116 -12.56 -13.73 5.91
CA VAL A 116 -13.73 -13.69 6.79
C VAL A 116 -15.00 -13.43 6.01
N ASN A 117 -16.05 -14.19 6.32
CA ASN A 117 -17.38 -13.97 5.77
C ASN A 117 -18.09 -12.86 6.56
N ILE A 118 -18.33 -11.70 5.95
CA ILE A 118 -18.91 -10.54 6.65
C ILE A 118 -20.41 -10.66 6.95
N GLY A 119 -21.13 -11.54 6.26
CA GLY A 119 -22.54 -11.84 6.52
C GLY A 119 -22.76 -12.94 7.56
N LYS A 120 -21.88 -13.96 7.60
CA LYS A 120 -22.00 -15.12 8.49
C LYS A 120 -21.11 -15.05 9.73
N GLY A 121 -20.08 -14.21 9.73
CA GLY A 121 -19.08 -14.14 10.80
C GLY A 121 -18.21 -15.39 10.93
N ILE A 122 -17.99 -16.11 9.84
CA ILE A 122 -17.14 -17.31 9.77
C ILE A 122 -15.84 -16.93 9.07
N ALA A 123 -14.70 -17.14 9.74
CA ALA A 123 -13.38 -16.90 9.17
C ALA A 123 -12.62 -18.20 8.93
N HIS A 124 -11.73 -18.21 7.94
CA HIS A 124 -10.95 -19.39 7.59
C HIS A 124 -9.63 -19.01 6.88
N PRO A 125 -8.60 -19.86 6.95
CA PRO A 125 -7.40 -19.68 6.14
C PRO A 125 -7.65 -20.13 4.68
N PRO A 126 -6.69 -19.97 3.77
CA PRO A 126 -6.79 -20.54 2.43
C PRO A 126 -6.86 -22.06 2.49
N ARG A 127 -7.54 -22.72 1.53
CA ARG A 127 -7.79 -24.17 1.58
C ARG A 127 -6.53 -25.05 1.64
N TRP A 128 -5.39 -24.54 1.21
CA TRP A 128 -4.13 -25.28 1.08
C TRP A 128 -3.15 -25.06 2.24
N THR A 129 -3.46 -24.18 3.20
CA THR A 129 -2.54 -23.88 4.31
C THR A 129 -3.29 -23.38 5.55
N SER A 130 -2.61 -23.33 6.69
CA SER A 130 -3.08 -22.58 7.87
C SER A 130 -2.21 -21.35 8.13
N ASP A 131 -1.41 -20.95 7.15
CA ASP A 131 -0.60 -19.75 7.20
C ASP A 131 -1.38 -18.55 6.68
N SER A 132 -1.20 -17.43 7.36
CA SER A 132 -1.52 -16.09 6.84
C SER A 132 -0.24 -15.45 6.28
N THR A 133 -0.42 -14.53 5.34
CA THR A 133 0.66 -13.66 4.86
C THR A 133 1.05 -12.68 5.97
N LEU A 134 2.36 -12.43 6.14
CA LEU A 134 2.81 -11.55 7.22
C LEU A 134 2.37 -10.10 7.04
N ALA A 135 2.59 -9.52 5.85
CA ALA A 135 2.12 -8.16 5.55
C ALA A 135 0.62 -8.02 5.81
N GLU A 136 -0.21 -8.99 5.42
CA GLU A 136 -1.66 -8.94 5.63
C GLU A 136 -2.06 -8.80 7.11
N VAL A 137 -1.37 -9.49 8.03
CA VAL A 137 -1.71 -9.43 9.46
C VAL A 137 -1.05 -8.28 10.20
N THR A 138 -0.05 -7.64 9.60
CA THR A 138 0.74 -6.54 10.20
C THR A 138 0.54 -5.19 9.52
N SER A 139 -0.44 -5.11 8.62
CA SER A 139 -0.78 -3.90 7.86
C SER A 139 -2.27 -3.57 7.94
N ILE A 140 -2.85 -3.79 9.12
CA ILE A 140 -4.26 -3.52 9.46
C ILE A 140 -4.40 -2.69 10.75
N GLN A 141 -3.27 -2.33 11.34
CA GLN A 141 -3.19 -1.79 12.69
C GLN A 141 -3.69 -0.36 12.74
N LEU A 142 -3.29 0.50 11.78
CA LEU A 142 -3.64 1.92 11.79
C LEU A 142 -5.16 2.13 11.82
N GLU A 143 -5.87 1.34 11.02
CA GLU A 143 -7.31 1.38 10.82
C GLU A 143 -8.06 0.88 12.06
N PHE A 144 -7.69 -0.29 12.60
CA PHE A 144 -8.33 -0.85 13.79
C PHE A 144 -8.03 -0.01 15.05
N ARG A 145 -6.81 0.53 15.18
CA ARG A 145 -6.43 1.46 16.26
C ARG A 145 -7.27 2.72 16.21
N GLU A 146 -7.41 3.31 15.03
CA GLU A 146 -8.21 4.52 14.85
C GLU A 146 -9.70 4.26 15.04
N LEU A 147 -10.20 3.11 14.59
CA LEU A 147 -11.58 2.69 14.84
C LEU A 147 -11.86 2.57 16.34
N SER A 148 -10.98 1.94 17.12
CA SER A 148 -11.08 1.92 18.58
C SER A 148 -11.09 3.32 19.18
N ARG A 149 -10.21 4.22 18.74
CA ARG A 149 -10.13 5.58 19.25
C ARG A 149 -11.44 6.36 19.01
N LEU A 150 -12.03 6.22 17.83
CA LEU A 150 -13.28 6.91 17.47
C LEU A 150 -14.52 6.32 18.14
N THR A 151 -14.58 5.00 18.25
CA THR A 151 -15.76 4.29 18.78
C THR A 151 -15.72 4.09 20.29
N GLN A 152 -14.56 4.28 20.93
CA GLN A 152 -14.29 3.96 22.33
C GLN A 152 -14.47 2.46 22.65
N GLU A 153 -14.35 1.60 21.65
CA GLU A 153 -14.39 0.15 21.81
C GLU A 153 -12.97 -0.44 21.71
N PRO A 154 -12.37 -0.89 22.81
CA PRO A 154 -10.95 -1.29 22.84
C PRO A 154 -10.65 -2.56 22.05
N GLN A 155 -11.66 -3.39 21.76
CA GLN A 155 -11.49 -4.69 21.13
C GLN A 155 -10.75 -4.65 19.77
N TYR A 156 -10.94 -3.59 18.98
CA TYR A 156 -10.31 -3.47 17.66
C TYR A 156 -8.80 -3.28 17.81
N GLN A 157 -8.39 -2.30 18.61
CA GLN A 157 -6.99 -2.00 18.93
C GLN A 157 -6.32 -3.16 19.68
N GLU A 158 -6.98 -3.76 20.66
CA GLU A 158 -6.44 -4.89 21.43
C GLU A 158 -6.08 -6.07 20.53
N ALA A 159 -6.94 -6.39 19.56
CA ALA A 159 -6.69 -7.50 18.64
C ALA A 159 -5.46 -7.28 17.75
N VAL A 160 -5.34 -6.11 17.12
CA VAL A 160 -4.23 -5.82 16.20
C VAL A 160 -2.91 -5.53 16.92
N ASN A 161 -2.98 -4.95 18.13
CA ASN A 161 -1.79 -4.77 18.96
C ASN A 161 -1.25 -6.10 19.48
N GLU A 162 -2.13 -7.08 19.77
CA GLU A 162 -1.67 -8.42 20.14
C GLU A 162 -0.89 -9.09 19.02
N VAL A 163 -1.31 -8.93 17.76
CA VAL A 163 -0.54 -9.42 16.61
C VAL A 163 0.87 -8.81 16.58
N MET A 164 0.99 -7.49 16.75
CA MET A 164 2.30 -6.81 16.75
C MET A 164 3.18 -7.28 17.92
N ARG A 165 2.62 -7.43 19.13
CA ARG A 165 3.37 -7.94 20.30
C ARG A 165 3.87 -9.37 20.09
N LEU A 166 3.09 -10.22 19.43
CA LEU A 166 3.51 -11.58 19.08
C LEU A 166 4.66 -11.53 18.08
N VAL A 167 4.50 -10.80 16.97
CA VAL A 167 5.51 -10.68 15.90
C VAL A 167 6.82 -10.09 16.42
N HIS A 168 6.76 -9.09 17.30
CA HIS A 168 7.93 -8.48 17.94
C HIS A 168 8.82 -9.54 18.62
N LYS A 169 8.20 -10.46 19.37
CA LYS A 169 8.89 -11.49 20.17
C LYS A 169 9.32 -12.73 19.37
N LEU A 170 8.94 -12.86 18.10
CA LEU A 170 9.19 -14.09 17.35
C LEU A 170 10.66 -14.28 16.96
N PRO A 171 11.24 -15.47 17.19
CA PRO A 171 12.54 -15.82 16.64
C PRO A 171 12.44 -16.14 15.14
N GLY A 172 13.59 -16.10 14.45
CA GLY A 172 13.67 -16.42 13.02
C GLY A 172 13.66 -15.19 12.10
N LYS A 173 13.63 -13.99 12.68
CA LYS A 173 14.04 -12.76 11.99
C LYS A 173 15.55 -12.82 11.66
N GLN A 174 15.98 -12.19 10.58
CA GLN A 174 17.40 -12.00 10.25
C GLN A 174 17.73 -10.51 10.27
N ASP A 175 18.32 -10.04 11.39
CA ASP A 175 18.56 -8.61 11.63
C ASP A 175 17.31 -7.77 11.33
N GLY A 176 16.17 -8.10 11.93
CA GLY A 176 14.89 -7.41 11.71
C GLY A 176 14.13 -7.81 10.43
N LEU A 177 14.76 -8.51 9.48
CA LEU A 177 14.06 -9.03 8.30
C LEU A 177 13.14 -10.21 8.67
N VAL A 178 11.93 -10.22 8.14
CA VAL A 178 10.88 -11.17 8.53
C VAL A 178 10.55 -12.17 7.39
N PRO A 179 10.23 -13.43 7.69
CA PRO A 179 9.68 -14.37 6.72
C PRO A 179 8.30 -13.93 6.20
N MET A 180 7.91 -14.37 5.01
CA MET A 180 6.67 -13.94 4.34
C MET A 180 5.37 -14.47 4.98
N PHE A 181 5.44 -15.48 5.85
CA PHE A 181 4.27 -16.22 6.31
C PHE A 181 4.34 -16.53 7.81
N ILE A 182 3.16 -16.60 8.42
CA ILE A 182 2.98 -16.89 9.85
C ILE A 182 1.79 -17.83 10.03
N ASN A 183 1.97 -18.89 10.82
CA ASN A 183 0.96 -19.92 10.99
C ASN A 183 -0.09 -19.54 12.05
N THR A 184 -1.38 -19.58 11.71
CA THR A 184 -2.46 -19.11 12.61
C THR A 184 -2.75 -20.04 13.79
N ASN A 185 -2.29 -21.29 13.74
CA ASN A 185 -2.43 -22.23 14.86
C ASN A 185 -1.28 -22.08 15.87
N SER A 186 -0.04 -22.05 15.39
CA SER A 186 1.15 -22.03 16.25
C SER A 186 1.67 -20.62 16.57
N GLY A 187 1.27 -19.61 15.78
CA GLY A 187 1.80 -18.24 15.87
C GLY A 187 3.26 -18.12 15.44
N GLN A 188 3.84 -19.12 14.78
CA GLN A 188 5.25 -19.13 14.38
C GLN A 188 5.42 -18.76 12.90
N PHE A 189 6.54 -18.10 12.57
CA PHE A 189 6.92 -17.91 11.17
C PHE A 189 7.13 -19.25 10.46
N THR A 190 6.65 -19.32 9.23
CA THR A 190 6.95 -20.41 8.27
C THR A 190 7.82 -19.86 7.14
N HIS A 191 8.26 -20.71 6.19
CA HIS A 191 9.15 -20.30 5.09
C HIS A 191 10.43 -19.57 5.56
N LYS A 192 10.99 -20.00 6.69
CA LYS A 192 12.17 -19.37 7.31
C LYS A 192 13.37 -19.34 6.37
N GLY A 193 14.12 -18.24 6.42
CA GLY A 193 15.31 -18.03 5.58
C GLY A 193 15.01 -17.44 4.21
N VAL A 194 13.77 -17.07 3.91
CA VAL A 194 13.37 -16.34 2.70
C VAL A 194 12.87 -14.95 3.09
N PHE A 195 13.52 -13.91 2.57
CA PHE A 195 13.29 -12.52 2.91
C PHE A 195 13.16 -11.67 1.65
N THR A 196 12.11 -10.86 1.60
CA THR A 196 11.82 -9.90 0.54
C THR A 196 11.27 -8.63 1.19
N LEU A 197 11.40 -7.50 0.49
CA LEU A 197 10.70 -6.26 0.82
C LEU A 197 9.56 -5.97 -0.16
N GLY A 198 9.27 -6.90 -1.06
CA GLY A 198 8.11 -6.82 -1.96
C GLY A 198 6.90 -7.54 -1.36
N ALA A 199 6.09 -8.12 -2.25
CA ALA A 199 4.81 -8.71 -1.88
C ALA A 199 4.96 -9.67 -0.69
N ARG A 200 4.01 -9.58 0.25
CA ARG A 200 3.88 -10.39 1.49
C ARG A 200 4.68 -9.92 2.69
N ALA A 201 5.58 -8.94 2.53
CA ALA A 201 6.40 -8.43 3.63
C ALA A 201 6.61 -6.91 3.62
N ASP A 202 6.52 -6.24 2.46
CA ASP A 202 6.56 -4.79 2.29
C ASP A 202 5.93 -3.97 3.44
N SER A 203 4.62 -4.01 3.56
CA SER A 203 3.82 -3.11 4.41
C SER A 203 3.95 -3.41 5.90
N TYR A 204 4.54 -4.56 6.30
CA TYR A 204 4.99 -4.77 7.68
C TYR A 204 5.99 -3.69 8.08
N TYR A 205 6.99 -3.43 7.24
CA TYR A 205 8.05 -2.45 7.52
C TYR A 205 7.50 -1.02 7.52
N GLU A 206 6.55 -0.76 6.62
CA GLU A 206 5.82 0.50 6.55
C GLU A 206 5.01 0.75 7.84
N TYR A 207 4.22 -0.23 8.28
CA TYR A 207 3.33 -0.08 9.41
C TYR A 207 4.05 -0.07 10.75
N LEU A 208 5.26 -0.62 10.87
CA LEU A 208 6.09 -0.39 12.06
C LEU A 208 6.31 1.12 12.27
N LEU A 209 6.80 1.81 11.22
CA LEU A 209 7.05 3.24 11.29
C LEU A 209 5.75 4.04 11.43
N LYS A 210 4.76 3.73 10.59
CA LYS A 210 3.51 4.51 10.55
C LYS A 210 2.70 4.36 11.84
N GLN A 211 2.70 3.19 12.50
CA GLN A 211 2.07 3.04 13.82
C GLN A 211 2.81 3.85 14.90
N TRP A 212 4.15 3.82 14.91
CA TRP A 212 4.94 4.64 15.85
C TRP A 212 4.63 6.13 15.69
N ILE A 213 4.53 6.61 14.45
CA ILE A 213 4.12 7.99 14.15
C ILE A 213 2.67 8.23 14.62
N GLN A 214 1.72 7.36 14.25
CA GLN A 214 0.31 7.48 14.63
C GLN A 214 0.13 7.59 16.15
N GLY A 215 0.84 6.77 16.92
CA GLY A 215 0.81 6.76 18.39
C GLY A 215 1.54 7.91 19.06
N GLY A 216 1.90 8.97 18.33
CA GLY A 216 2.59 10.13 18.89
C GLY A 216 4.03 9.85 19.30
N LYS A 217 4.69 8.88 18.66
CA LYS A 217 6.10 8.49 18.86
C LYS A 217 6.41 7.90 20.24
N ALA A 218 5.47 7.16 20.82
CA ALA A 218 5.56 6.65 22.19
C ALA A 218 5.80 5.12 22.31
N GLU A 219 5.72 4.38 21.22
CA GLU A 219 5.78 2.91 21.21
C GLU A 219 7.16 2.42 20.77
N ASP A 220 8.08 2.27 21.74
CA ASP A 220 9.49 1.95 21.48
C ASP A 220 9.69 0.62 20.74
N ASP A 221 8.92 -0.43 21.05
CA ASP A 221 9.01 -1.74 20.38
C ASP A 221 8.86 -1.63 18.85
N LEU A 222 7.96 -0.75 18.38
CA LEU A 222 7.72 -0.53 16.94
C LEU A 222 8.92 0.17 16.29
N LEU A 223 9.49 1.16 16.99
CA LEU A 223 10.65 1.90 16.52
C LEU A 223 11.90 1.01 16.49
N GLU A 224 12.11 0.20 17.53
CA GLU A 224 13.23 -0.74 17.61
C GLU A 224 13.18 -1.77 16.47
N ASP A 225 12.02 -2.38 16.23
CA ASP A 225 11.84 -3.34 15.12
C ASP A 225 12.05 -2.67 13.75
N TYR A 226 11.60 -1.42 13.56
CA TYR A 226 11.81 -0.67 12.32
C TYR A 226 13.29 -0.37 12.09
N LEU A 227 13.98 0.18 13.09
CA LEU A 227 15.41 0.51 12.99
C LEU A 227 16.24 -0.73 12.73
N GLN A 228 15.95 -1.82 13.45
CA GLN A 228 16.63 -3.10 13.22
C GLN A 228 16.39 -3.60 11.78
N ALA A 229 15.15 -3.54 11.29
CA ALA A 229 14.82 -3.97 9.94
C ALA A 229 15.54 -3.14 8.86
N VAL A 230 15.61 -1.81 8.99
CA VAL A 230 16.32 -0.96 8.03
C VAL A 230 17.82 -1.29 7.99
N GLU A 231 18.44 -1.55 9.15
CA GLU A 231 19.82 -2.03 9.19
C GLU A 231 19.98 -3.41 8.54
N GLY A 232 19.02 -4.32 8.73
CA GLY A 232 18.95 -5.60 8.02
C GLY A 232 18.86 -5.43 6.50
N VAL A 233 18.04 -4.49 6.02
CA VAL A 233 17.90 -4.15 4.59
C VAL A 233 19.23 -3.68 4.03
N LYS A 234 19.86 -2.69 4.67
CA LYS A 234 21.18 -2.16 4.27
C LYS A 234 22.23 -3.26 4.20
N LYS A 235 22.28 -4.13 5.21
CA LYS A 235 23.27 -5.20 5.35
C LYS A 235 23.09 -6.32 4.32
N HIS A 236 21.86 -6.81 4.15
CA HIS A 236 21.61 -8.06 3.44
C HIS A 236 21.09 -7.86 2.02
N LEU A 237 20.27 -6.83 1.79
CA LEU A 237 19.43 -6.73 0.60
C LEU A 237 19.83 -5.59 -0.35
N VAL A 238 20.49 -4.55 0.14
CA VAL A 238 20.94 -3.44 -0.70
C VAL A 238 22.17 -3.84 -1.52
N ARG A 239 22.09 -3.67 -2.84
CA ARG A 239 23.21 -3.83 -3.79
C ARG A 239 23.21 -2.70 -4.81
N GLN A 240 24.26 -2.66 -5.63
CA GLN A 240 24.37 -1.71 -6.74
C GLN A 240 24.51 -2.45 -8.07
N THR A 241 23.97 -1.87 -9.14
CA THR A 241 24.19 -2.38 -10.50
C THR A 241 25.62 -2.15 -10.96
N GLY A 242 26.09 -2.96 -11.91
CA GLY A 242 27.22 -2.57 -12.77
C GLY A 242 26.78 -1.48 -13.76
N PRO A 243 27.70 -0.92 -14.57
CA PRO A 243 28.43 0.33 -14.29
C PRO A 243 27.63 1.55 -13.76
N SER A 244 26.30 1.60 -13.88
CA SER A 244 25.48 2.78 -13.52
C SER A 244 25.33 3.02 -12.01
N ARG A 245 25.78 2.08 -11.17
CA ARG A 245 25.75 2.20 -9.69
C ARG A 245 24.38 2.51 -9.10
N LEU A 246 23.30 2.06 -9.75
CA LEU A 246 21.95 2.21 -9.21
C LEU A 246 21.81 1.33 -7.96
N THR A 247 21.45 1.93 -6.83
CA THR A 247 21.19 1.21 -5.57
C THR A 247 19.81 0.57 -5.64
N PHE A 248 19.72 -0.73 -5.40
CA PHE A 248 18.44 -1.47 -5.42
C PHE A 248 18.35 -2.44 -4.24
N VAL A 249 17.13 -2.90 -3.95
CA VAL A 249 16.85 -3.88 -2.89
C VAL A 249 16.50 -5.20 -3.56
N GLY A 250 17.32 -6.23 -3.33
CA GLY A 250 17.05 -7.59 -3.80
C GLY A 250 16.31 -8.44 -2.76
N GLU A 251 16.19 -9.73 -3.06
CA GLU A 251 15.67 -10.74 -2.14
C GLU A 251 16.78 -11.64 -1.62
N LEU A 252 16.54 -12.30 -0.50
CA LEU A 252 17.45 -13.30 0.07
C LEU A 252 16.71 -14.62 0.28
N SER A 253 17.25 -15.71 -0.24
CA SER A 253 16.72 -17.06 0.00
C SER A 253 17.85 -17.98 0.44
N HIS A 254 17.79 -18.46 1.68
CA HIS A 254 18.79 -19.31 2.32
C HIS A 254 20.21 -18.77 2.12
N SER A 255 20.41 -17.49 2.45
CA SER A 255 21.66 -16.73 2.28
C SER A 255 22.12 -16.50 0.82
N ARG A 256 21.33 -16.92 -0.17
CA ARG A 256 21.58 -16.61 -1.58
C ARG A 256 20.84 -15.34 -1.98
N PHE A 257 21.59 -14.33 -2.41
CA PHE A 257 21.05 -13.09 -2.93
C PHE A 257 20.41 -13.30 -4.32
N ASN A 258 19.23 -12.75 -4.52
CA ASN A 258 18.52 -12.72 -5.80
C ASN A 258 18.30 -11.25 -6.19
N PRO A 259 18.85 -10.76 -7.33
CA PRO A 259 18.67 -9.39 -7.77
C PRO A 259 17.30 -9.18 -8.43
N LYS A 260 16.23 -9.61 -7.75
CA LYS A 260 14.82 -9.39 -8.10
C LYS A 260 14.28 -8.28 -7.21
N MET A 261 13.56 -7.33 -7.78
CA MET A 261 12.86 -6.29 -7.05
C MET A 261 11.46 -6.14 -7.64
N ASP A 262 10.45 -6.27 -6.80
CA ASP A 262 9.08 -5.95 -7.17
C ASP A 262 8.93 -4.43 -7.23
N HIS A 263 8.05 -3.92 -8.09
CA HIS A 263 7.69 -2.51 -8.12
C HIS A 263 7.15 -2.03 -6.77
N LEU A 264 6.47 -2.92 -6.03
CA LEU A 264 6.02 -2.71 -4.66
C LEU A 264 7.13 -2.15 -3.76
N VAL A 265 8.38 -2.60 -3.90
CA VAL A 265 9.52 -2.15 -3.07
C VAL A 265 9.79 -0.64 -3.21
N CYS A 266 9.24 0.01 -4.24
CA CYS A 266 9.29 1.45 -4.41
C CYS A 266 8.47 2.24 -3.38
N PHE A 267 7.79 1.60 -2.41
CA PHE A 267 7.25 2.26 -1.21
C PHE A 267 8.36 2.72 -0.24
N LEU A 268 9.49 2.00 -0.26
CA LEU A 268 10.56 2.15 0.74
C LEU A 268 11.23 3.52 0.74
N PRO A 269 11.54 4.17 -0.41
CA PRO A 269 12.12 5.52 -0.41
C PRO A 269 11.25 6.53 0.37
N GLY A 270 9.94 6.55 0.12
CA GLY A 270 9.00 7.42 0.83
C GLY A 270 8.94 7.12 2.32
N THR A 271 8.91 5.84 2.69
CA THR A 271 8.92 5.40 4.09
C THR A 271 10.21 5.79 4.82
N LEU A 272 11.38 5.62 4.18
CA LEU A 272 12.67 6.02 4.75
C LEU A 272 12.75 7.55 4.92
N ALA A 273 12.29 8.31 3.93
CA ALA A 273 12.25 9.76 3.99
C ALA A 273 11.30 10.26 5.11
N LEU A 274 10.14 9.61 5.27
CA LEU A 274 9.21 9.85 6.37
C LEU A 274 9.85 9.58 7.73
N GLY A 275 10.61 8.49 7.86
CA GLY A 275 11.37 8.18 9.06
C GLY A 275 12.40 9.26 9.38
N ALA A 276 13.23 9.64 8.41
CA ALA A 276 14.24 10.68 8.57
C ALA A 276 13.63 12.04 8.98
N HIS A 277 12.52 12.45 8.35
CA HIS A 277 11.77 13.66 8.75
C HIS A 277 11.29 13.59 10.20
N ASN A 278 10.93 12.39 10.67
CA ASN A 278 10.44 12.17 12.02
C ASN A 278 11.53 11.97 13.08
N GLY A 279 12.81 12.18 12.74
CA GLY A 279 13.94 12.18 13.67
C GLY A 279 14.76 10.88 13.67
N LEU A 280 14.55 10.00 12.70
CA LEU A 280 15.37 8.79 12.52
C LEU A 280 16.72 9.12 11.84
N PRO A 281 17.70 8.20 11.83
CA PRO A 281 19.05 8.47 11.33
C PRO A 281 19.07 9.06 9.91
N GLY A 282 19.94 10.05 9.69
CA GLY A 282 20.01 10.79 8.43
C GLY A 282 20.39 9.95 7.20
N ASP A 283 21.09 8.83 7.40
CA ASP A 283 21.44 7.90 6.32
C ASP A 283 20.22 7.13 5.76
N HIS A 284 19.07 7.18 6.44
CA HIS A 284 17.79 6.75 5.87
C HIS A 284 17.41 7.65 4.68
N MET A 285 17.60 8.96 4.79
CA MET A 285 17.35 9.89 3.67
C MET A 285 18.35 9.66 2.54
N ASP A 286 19.63 9.38 2.85
CA ASP A 286 20.62 9.06 1.82
C ASP A 286 20.22 7.81 1.01
N LEU A 287 19.75 6.76 1.70
CA LEU A 287 19.23 5.56 1.04
C LEU A 287 17.93 5.85 0.27
N ALA A 288 17.03 6.68 0.82
CA ALA A 288 15.80 7.10 0.15
C ALA A 288 16.09 7.79 -1.18
N VAL A 289 17.02 8.76 -1.21
CA VAL A 289 17.43 9.45 -2.44
C VAL A 289 17.94 8.46 -3.49
N GLN A 290 18.80 7.51 -3.09
CA GLN A 290 19.37 6.53 -4.01
C GLN A 290 18.32 5.56 -4.56
N LEU A 291 17.40 5.08 -3.72
CA LEU A 291 16.33 4.17 -4.15
C LEU A 291 15.27 4.89 -4.98
N MET A 292 14.97 6.16 -4.69
CA MET A 292 14.04 6.95 -5.49
C MET A 292 14.56 7.14 -6.92
N GLU A 293 15.85 7.38 -7.11
CA GLU A 293 16.48 7.38 -8.44
C GLU A 293 16.27 6.04 -9.14
N THR A 294 16.54 4.91 -8.48
CA THR A 294 16.33 3.58 -9.07
C THR A 294 14.88 3.33 -9.46
N CYS A 295 13.92 3.70 -8.60
CA CYS A 295 12.50 3.58 -8.91
C CYS A 295 12.08 4.46 -10.09
N HIS A 296 12.62 5.67 -10.21
CA HIS A 296 12.42 6.48 -11.43
C HIS A 296 13.05 5.81 -12.67
N GLN A 297 14.25 5.24 -12.56
CA GLN A 297 14.90 4.49 -13.65
C GLN A 297 14.12 3.23 -14.06
N MET A 298 13.36 2.61 -13.15
CA MET A 298 12.44 1.51 -13.49
C MET A 298 11.34 1.93 -14.45
N TYR A 299 10.94 3.21 -14.46
CA TYR A 299 10.00 3.79 -15.43
C TYR A 299 10.74 4.26 -16.68
N GLN A 300 11.77 5.10 -16.51
CA GLN A 300 12.45 5.79 -17.61
C GLN A 300 13.10 4.83 -18.62
N GLN A 301 13.55 3.66 -18.18
CA GLN A 301 14.19 2.66 -19.05
C GLN A 301 13.20 1.73 -19.78
N MET A 302 11.90 1.92 -19.58
CA MET A 302 10.85 1.24 -20.33
C MET A 302 10.40 2.12 -21.50
N GLU A 303 10.08 1.49 -22.62
CA GLU A 303 9.70 2.15 -23.85
C GLU A 303 8.38 2.93 -23.71
N THR A 304 7.49 2.53 -22.78
CA THR A 304 6.28 3.28 -22.42
C THR A 304 6.49 4.32 -21.32
N GLY A 305 7.66 4.39 -20.68
CA GLY A 305 7.86 5.23 -19.50
C GLY A 305 7.09 4.77 -18.26
N LEU A 306 6.65 3.50 -18.20
CA LEU A 306 5.94 2.90 -17.06
C LEU A 306 6.70 1.68 -16.54
N SER A 307 6.90 1.57 -15.22
CA SER A 307 7.58 0.39 -14.64
C SER A 307 6.78 -0.89 -14.84
N PRO A 308 7.45 -2.03 -15.08
CA PRO A 308 6.83 -3.36 -14.96
C PRO A 308 6.58 -3.72 -13.49
N GLU A 309 5.85 -4.81 -13.23
CA GLU A 309 5.64 -5.34 -11.88
C GLU A 309 6.93 -5.83 -11.21
N ILE A 310 7.85 -6.42 -11.98
CA ILE A 310 9.09 -7.00 -11.44
C ILE A 310 10.25 -6.67 -12.37
N VAL A 311 11.36 -6.22 -11.77
CA VAL A 311 12.63 -5.99 -12.44
C VAL A 311 13.72 -6.90 -11.87
N HIS A 312 14.66 -7.27 -12.73
CA HIS A 312 15.88 -7.96 -12.36
C HIS A 312 17.09 -7.08 -12.66
N PHE A 313 18.03 -7.00 -11.73
CA PHE A 313 19.20 -6.14 -11.86
C PHE A 313 20.47 -6.90 -12.22
N SER A 314 21.27 -6.35 -13.13
CA SER A 314 22.62 -6.84 -13.40
C SER A 314 23.63 -6.19 -12.45
N MET A 315 24.30 -7.01 -11.63
CA MET A 315 25.42 -6.58 -10.78
C MET A 315 26.77 -6.65 -11.50
N GLN A 316 26.82 -7.24 -12.70
CA GLN A 316 28.05 -7.35 -13.48
C GLN A 316 28.23 -6.13 -14.37
N ALA A 317 29.46 -5.66 -14.52
CA ALA A 317 29.81 -4.68 -15.55
C ALA A 317 29.81 -5.39 -16.91
N SER A 318 28.70 -5.27 -17.63
CA SER A 318 28.57 -5.74 -19.01
C SER A 318 27.95 -4.63 -19.86
N ASP A 319 28.10 -4.74 -21.18
CA ASP A 319 27.50 -3.81 -22.14
C ASP A 319 25.96 -3.96 -22.27
N GLY A 320 25.36 -4.84 -21.45
CA GLY A 320 23.92 -5.10 -21.44
C GLY A 320 23.12 -4.16 -20.54
N PRO A 321 21.77 -4.17 -20.64
CA PRO A 321 20.93 -3.31 -19.82
C PRO A 321 21.01 -3.69 -18.33
N ASN A 322 21.06 -2.68 -17.46
CA ASN A 322 21.13 -2.88 -16.01
C ASN A 322 19.81 -3.36 -15.41
N LEU A 323 18.69 -3.01 -16.05
CA LEU A 323 17.35 -3.48 -15.71
C LEU A 323 16.84 -4.46 -16.76
N ILE A 324 16.58 -5.68 -16.32
CA ILE A 324 16.08 -6.79 -17.11
C ILE A 324 14.64 -7.08 -16.69
N VAL A 325 13.73 -7.18 -17.65
CA VAL A 325 12.32 -7.46 -17.39
C VAL A 325 11.96 -8.77 -18.10
N LYS A 326 11.59 -9.79 -17.32
CA LYS A 326 11.18 -11.07 -17.90
C LYS A 326 9.83 -10.91 -18.60
N PRO A 327 9.53 -11.69 -19.65
CA PRO A 327 8.28 -11.56 -20.40
C PRO A 327 7.01 -11.59 -19.54
N ALA A 328 6.94 -12.45 -18.52
CA ALA A 328 5.78 -12.56 -17.64
C ALA A 328 5.56 -11.33 -16.73
N ASP A 329 6.62 -10.55 -16.52
CA ASP A 329 6.65 -9.48 -15.52
C ASP A 329 6.40 -8.10 -16.13
N ARG A 330 6.27 -8.01 -17.46
CA ARG A 330 6.18 -6.75 -18.23
C ARG A 330 4.88 -5.96 -18.02
N HIS A 331 3.96 -6.46 -17.21
CA HIS A 331 2.70 -5.79 -16.99
C HIS A 331 2.86 -4.60 -16.05
N ASN A 332 2.01 -3.59 -16.22
CA ASN A 332 1.85 -2.48 -15.30
C ASN A 332 0.37 -2.41 -14.90
N LEU A 333 0.12 -2.40 -13.60
CA LEU A 333 -1.24 -2.42 -13.05
C LEU A 333 -1.74 -1.05 -12.60
N LEU A 334 -1.08 0.03 -13.04
CA LEU A 334 -1.36 1.41 -12.60
C LEU A 334 -1.00 1.67 -11.13
N ARG A 335 0.03 0.98 -10.63
CA ARG A 335 0.42 1.00 -9.21
C ARG A 335 1.03 2.33 -8.73
N PRO A 336 0.88 2.66 -7.43
CA PRO A 336 1.20 3.99 -6.90
C PRO A 336 2.60 4.16 -6.32
N GLU A 337 3.34 3.10 -5.98
CA GLU A 337 4.42 3.16 -4.96
C GLU A 337 5.56 4.13 -5.35
N THR A 338 5.83 4.28 -6.65
CA THR A 338 6.77 5.30 -7.12
C THR A 338 6.25 6.72 -6.92
N VAL A 339 4.98 7.01 -7.28
CA VAL A 339 4.41 8.35 -7.11
C VAL A 339 4.12 8.68 -5.64
N GLU A 340 3.84 7.67 -4.82
CA GLU A 340 3.84 7.78 -3.35
C GLU A 340 5.19 8.27 -2.84
N SER A 341 6.27 7.57 -3.19
CA SER A 341 7.61 7.94 -2.76
C SER A 341 8.02 9.32 -3.28
N LEU A 342 7.68 9.67 -4.52
CA LEU A 342 7.91 11.03 -5.05
C LEU A 342 7.22 12.10 -4.21
N PHE A 343 5.97 11.85 -3.77
CA PHE A 343 5.25 12.75 -2.89
C PHE A 343 6.01 13.00 -1.58
N TYR A 344 6.44 11.96 -0.87
CA TYR A 344 7.23 12.10 0.36
C TYR A 344 8.56 12.81 0.10
N MET A 345 9.30 12.40 -0.94
CA MET A 345 10.57 13.01 -1.29
C MET A 345 10.42 14.49 -1.59
N TYR A 346 9.41 14.90 -2.37
CA TYR A 346 9.14 16.31 -2.62
C TYR A 346 8.73 17.06 -1.35
N ARG A 347 7.86 16.47 -0.52
CA ARG A 347 7.39 17.10 0.74
C ARG A 347 8.54 17.46 1.67
N PHE A 348 9.55 16.60 1.77
CA PHE A 348 10.67 16.80 2.70
C PHE A 348 11.88 17.52 2.11
N THR A 349 12.13 17.40 0.79
CA THR A 349 13.33 17.99 0.16
C THR A 349 13.05 19.27 -0.61
N LYS A 350 11.81 19.45 -1.09
CA LYS A 350 11.42 20.50 -2.06
C LYS A 350 12.21 20.47 -3.38
N ASP A 351 12.88 19.37 -3.68
CA ASP A 351 13.63 19.24 -4.94
C ASP A 351 12.63 19.11 -6.11
N PRO A 352 12.59 20.07 -7.05
CA PRO A 352 11.59 20.11 -8.12
C PRO A 352 11.66 18.89 -9.04
N LYS A 353 12.80 18.19 -9.11
CA LYS A 353 12.94 17.01 -9.97
C LYS A 353 11.89 15.92 -9.65
N TYR A 354 11.45 15.82 -8.39
CA TYR A 354 10.46 14.82 -8.00
C TYR A 354 9.07 15.13 -8.57
N ARG A 355 8.74 16.42 -8.75
CA ARG A 355 7.53 16.82 -9.50
C ARG A 355 7.70 16.52 -10.98
N ASP A 356 8.85 16.84 -11.57
CA ASP A 356 9.12 16.56 -12.98
C ASP A 356 8.98 15.06 -13.30
N TRP A 357 9.57 14.19 -12.47
CA TRP A 357 9.44 12.74 -12.60
C TRP A 357 8.00 12.26 -12.44
N GLY A 358 7.26 12.80 -11.48
CA GLY A 358 5.83 12.48 -11.32
C GLY A 358 5.00 12.90 -12.54
N TRP A 359 5.38 14.02 -13.18
CA TRP A 359 4.69 14.53 -14.35
C TRP A 359 4.93 13.65 -15.58
N ASP A 360 6.17 13.21 -15.78
CA ASP A 360 6.54 12.28 -16.85
C ASP A 360 5.80 10.93 -16.73
N ILE A 361 5.64 10.43 -15.49
CA ILE A 361 4.85 9.22 -15.21
C ILE A 361 3.36 9.44 -15.56
N LEU A 362 2.78 10.58 -15.15
CA LEU A 362 1.39 10.91 -15.47
C LEU A 362 1.16 11.05 -16.98
N LEU A 363 2.10 11.66 -17.71
CA LEU A 363 2.05 11.71 -19.17
C LEU A 363 2.10 10.31 -19.78
N SER A 364 2.91 9.42 -19.22
CA SER A 364 3.01 8.03 -19.68
C SER A 364 1.72 7.25 -19.45
N PHE A 365 1.06 7.40 -18.29
CA PHE A 365 -0.28 6.85 -18.08
C PHE A 365 -1.29 7.41 -19.10
N ASN A 366 -1.29 8.72 -19.32
CA ASN A 366 -2.18 9.34 -20.32
C ASN A 366 -1.96 8.80 -21.74
N ASN A 367 -0.72 8.54 -22.13
CA ASN A 367 -0.38 8.07 -23.48
C ASN A 367 -0.69 6.59 -23.69
N TYR A 368 -0.45 5.75 -22.70
CA TYR A 368 -0.43 4.29 -22.91
C TYR A 368 -1.54 3.52 -22.20
N THR A 369 -2.24 4.11 -21.24
CA THR A 369 -3.25 3.39 -20.43
C THR A 369 -4.64 4.00 -20.52
N LYS A 370 -4.77 5.24 -21.03
CA LYS A 370 -6.06 5.92 -21.21
C LYS A 370 -6.90 5.25 -22.29
N VAL A 371 -8.16 4.94 -21.97
CA VAL A 371 -9.10 4.30 -22.90
C VAL A 371 -9.97 5.36 -23.60
N PRO A 372 -10.16 5.29 -24.94
CA PRO A 372 -11.12 6.15 -25.63
C PRO A 372 -12.54 5.97 -25.08
N GLY A 373 -13.19 7.08 -24.69
CA GLY A 373 -14.48 7.05 -23.96
C GLY A 373 -14.33 7.13 -22.44
N GLY A 374 -13.10 7.07 -21.92
CA GLY A 374 -12.73 7.35 -20.54
C GLY A 374 -12.42 6.11 -19.71
N GLY A 375 -11.75 6.34 -18.58
CA GLY A 375 -11.10 5.30 -17.79
C GLY A 375 -9.65 5.07 -18.20
N TYR A 376 -8.92 4.36 -17.37
CA TYR A 376 -7.55 3.91 -17.59
C TYR A 376 -7.49 2.41 -17.36
N THR A 377 -6.54 1.71 -17.97
CA THR A 377 -6.44 0.26 -17.82
C THR A 377 -5.02 -0.22 -17.62
N SER A 378 -4.86 -1.24 -16.77
CA SER A 378 -3.63 -2.01 -16.69
C SER A 378 -3.21 -2.54 -18.07
N ILE A 379 -1.91 -2.65 -18.30
CA ILE A 379 -1.33 -3.09 -19.58
C ILE A 379 -0.43 -4.31 -19.38
N ASN A 380 -0.30 -5.17 -20.39
CA ASN A 380 0.48 -6.40 -20.33
C ASN A 380 1.96 -6.19 -20.66
N ASN A 381 2.31 -5.12 -21.38
CA ASN A 381 3.66 -4.96 -21.90
C ASN A 381 4.13 -3.50 -21.94
N VAL A 382 4.89 -3.09 -20.92
CA VAL A 382 5.57 -1.79 -20.84
C VAL A 382 6.74 -1.63 -21.83
N ARG A 383 7.16 -2.72 -22.48
CA ARG A 383 8.26 -2.72 -23.47
C ARG A 383 7.78 -2.46 -24.91
N ASP A 384 6.47 -2.33 -25.14
CA ASP A 384 5.89 -2.18 -26.47
C ASP A 384 4.94 -0.96 -26.50
N PRO A 385 5.45 0.23 -26.89
CA PRO A 385 4.63 1.44 -26.95
C PRO A 385 3.65 1.42 -28.12
N VAL A 386 3.81 0.51 -29.09
CA VAL A 386 2.89 0.36 -30.23
C VAL A 386 1.72 -0.53 -29.85
N ASN A 387 1.97 -1.59 -29.08
CA ASN A 387 0.96 -2.53 -28.61
C ASN A 387 1.18 -2.88 -27.12
N PRO A 388 0.80 -2.00 -26.19
CA PRO A 388 1.01 -2.22 -24.75
C PRO A 388 0.15 -3.37 -24.18
N GLY A 389 -0.82 -3.87 -24.94
CA GLY A 389 -1.68 -5.00 -24.58
C GLY A 389 -2.58 -4.72 -23.38
N PRO A 390 -3.62 -3.88 -23.50
CA PRO A 390 -4.54 -3.56 -22.42
C PRO A 390 -5.20 -4.78 -21.77
N ARG A 391 -5.42 -4.75 -20.44
CA ARG A 391 -5.98 -5.85 -19.64
C ARG A 391 -7.48 -5.69 -19.32
N ASP A 392 -8.07 -4.57 -19.70
CA ASP A 392 -9.48 -4.24 -19.46
C ASP A 392 -9.87 -4.28 -17.96
N LYS A 393 -9.04 -3.63 -17.14
CA LYS A 393 -9.22 -3.50 -15.69
C LYS A 393 -8.63 -2.17 -15.23
N MET A 394 -9.39 -1.40 -14.46
CA MET A 394 -8.92 -0.24 -13.70
C MET A 394 -8.97 -0.61 -12.22
N GLU A 395 -7.79 -0.83 -11.64
CA GLU A 395 -7.65 -1.13 -10.21
C GLU A 395 -8.12 0.06 -9.37
N SER A 396 -8.73 -0.19 -8.20
CA SER A 396 -9.28 0.86 -7.34
C SER A 396 -8.21 1.86 -6.89
N PHE A 397 -7.02 1.36 -6.55
CA PHE A 397 -5.85 2.15 -6.13
C PHE A 397 -5.35 3.15 -7.18
N PHE A 398 -5.75 3.03 -8.46
CA PHE A 398 -5.41 4.07 -9.41
C PHE A 398 -6.06 5.40 -9.00
N LEU A 399 -7.32 5.35 -8.55
CA LEU A 399 -8.04 6.52 -8.05
C LEU A 399 -7.80 6.74 -6.55
N GLY A 400 -7.70 5.67 -5.76
CA GLY A 400 -7.44 5.76 -4.32
C GLY A 400 -6.05 6.30 -4.01
N GLU A 401 -5.04 5.92 -4.78
CA GLU A 401 -3.64 6.20 -4.44
C GLU A 401 -2.90 6.99 -5.51
N THR A 402 -2.82 6.44 -6.73
CA THR A 402 -1.93 6.97 -7.76
C THR A 402 -2.26 8.42 -8.10
N LEU A 403 -3.54 8.71 -8.36
CA LEU A 403 -3.98 10.07 -8.64
C LEU A 403 -3.99 10.98 -7.39
N LYS A 404 -4.22 10.42 -6.19
CA LYS A 404 -4.16 11.17 -4.93
C LYS A 404 -2.75 11.66 -4.66
N TYR A 405 -1.75 10.77 -4.71
CA TYR A 405 -0.36 11.14 -4.51
C TYR A 405 0.17 12.08 -5.60
N LEU A 406 -0.20 11.88 -6.88
CA LEU A 406 0.13 12.83 -7.93
C LEU A 406 -0.46 14.23 -7.66
N TYR A 407 -1.73 14.31 -7.24
CA TYR A 407 -2.35 15.59 -6.88
C TYR A 407 -1.62 16.26 -5.71
N LEU A 408 -1.30 15.51 -4.65
CA LEU A 408 -0.60 16.02 -3.48
C LEU A 408 0.86 16.41 -3.76
N LEU A 409 1.52 15.72 -4.69
CA LEU A 409 2.86 16.03 -5.19
C LEU A 409 2.89 17.39 -5.90
N PHE A 410 1.87 17.68 -6.72
CA PHE A 410 1.76 18.95 -7.45
C PHE A 410 1.11 20.09 -6.66
N SER A 411 0.48 19.80 -5.52
CA SER A 411 -0.08 20.83 -4.64
C SER A 411 0.99 21.79 -4.14
N ASP A 412 0.79 23.09 -4.35
CA ASP A 412 1.60 24.15 -3.74
C ASP A 412 1.22 24.40 -2.26
N ASP A 413 0.06 23.92 -1.84
CA ASP A 413 -0.34 23.89 -0.44
C ASP A 413 0.34 22.73 0.29
N MET A 414 1.36 23.08 1.09
CA MET A 414 2.10 22.15 1.94
C MET A 414 1.36 21.79 3.25
N GLU A 415 0.30 22.53 3.60
CA GLU A 415 -0.55 22.23 4.75
C GLU A 415 -1.66 21.24 4.41
N LEU A 416 -2.05 21.16 3.13
CA LEU A 416 -2.94 20.11 2.63
C LEU A 416 -2.36 18.74 3.00
N LEU A 417 -3.08 18.04 3.90
CA LEU A 417 -2.66 16.76 4.48
C LEU A 417 -1.20 16.77 4.96
N SER A 418 -0.85 17.77 5.77
CA SER A 418 0.47 17.86 6.40
C SER A 418 0.88 16.55 7.09
N LEU A 419 2.11 16.12 6.82
CA LEU A 419 2.71 14.89 7.36
C LEU A 419 3.09 15.00 8.84
N ASP A 420 2.90 16.17 9.45
CA ASP A 420 2.97 16.36 10.91
C ASP A 420 1.61 16.14 11.59
N LYS A 421 0.52 16.09 10.81
CA LYS A 421 -0.86 15.94 11.30
C LYS A 421 -1.49 14.61 10.89
N TYR A 422 -1.06 14.04 9.77
CA TYR A 422 -1.61 12.82 9.20
C TYR A 422 -0.54 11.80 8.89
N VAL A 423 -0.92 10.53 8.97
CA VAL A 423 -0.21 9.40 8.41
C VAL A 423 -1.13 8.70 7.42
N PHE A 424 -0.63 8.45 6.21
CA PHE A 424 -1.39 7.71 5.20
C PHE A 424 -1.31 6.22 5.50
N ASN A 425 -2.43 5.50 5.46
CA ASN A 425 -2.40 4.03 5.48
C ASN A 425 -1.77 3.48 4.17
N THR A 426 -1.65 2.16 4.03
CA THR A 426 -1.00 1.55 2.83
C THR A 426 -1.87 1.60 1.57
N GLU A 427 -3.07 2.19 1.62
CA GLU A 427 -3.91 2.48 0.44
C GLU A 427 -4.18 4.00 0.32
N ALA A 428 -3.21 4.81 0.74
CA ALA A 428 -3.22 6.28 0.68
C ALA A 428 -4.41 6.98 1.37
N HIS A 429 -5.05 6.35 2.36
CA HIS A 429 -6.08 6.98 3.18
C HIS A 429 -5.46 7.68 4.40
N ALA A 430 -5.69 8.98 4.53
CA ALA A 430 -5.07 9.79 5.58
C ALA A 430 -5.78 9.61 6.93
N LEU A 431 -5.04 9.17 7.95
CA LEU A 431 -5.51 9.04 9.33
C LEU A 431 -4.75 10.03 10.24
N PRO A 432 -5.40 10.59 11.28
CA PRO A 432 -4.75 11.59 12.13
C PRO A 432 -3.66 10.97 13.00
N ILE A 433 -2.58 11.73 13.18
CA ILE A 433 -1.56 11.47 14.20
C ILE A 433 -2.14 11.83 15.57
N TRP A 434 -1.93 10.96 16.56
CA TRP A 434 -2.40 11.19 17.92
C TRP A 434 -1.44 12.13 18.65
N PRO A 435 -1.96 13.01 19.54
CA PRO A 435 -1.10 13.84 20.38
C PRO A 435 -0.13 12.97 21.18
N SER A 436 1.15 13.37 21.23
CA SER A 436 2.11 12.72 22.11
C SER A 436 1.62 12.78 23.56
N PRO A 437 1.74 11.70 24.35
CA PRO A 437 1.45 11.75 25.76
C PRO A 437 2.32 12.81 26.45
N PRO A 438 1.85 13.46 27.52
CA PRO A 438 2.67 14.38 28.29
C PRO A 438 3.94 13.65 28.76
N LYS A 439 5.11 14.26 28.52
CA LYS A 439 6.40 13.75 28.99
C LYS A 439 6.53 13.78 30.50
#